data_AF-A0A972A2V5-F1
#
_entry.id   AF-A0A972A2V5-F1
#
_cell.length_a   1.000
_cell.length_b   1.000
_cell.length_c   1.000
_cell.angle_alpha   90.00
_cell.angle_beta   90.00
_cell.angle_gamma   90.00
#
_symmetry.space_group_name_H-M   'P 1'
#
loop_
_entity.id
_entity.type
_entity.pdbx_description
1 polymer ?
#
loop_
_entity_poly.entity_id
_entity_poly.type
_entity_poly.pdbx_seq_one_letter_code
_entity_poly.pdbx_strand_id
1 'polypeptide(L)'
;MKKLGMVVAIFLAALTVKADEGMWLLKELNSESVARMKELGFTFPVDQLYDENNPSLKDAVVIFGGGCTGVAVSEQGLIFTNHHCGYGAIQKLSAVEHDYLKDGFVAKSQGEELPADGLTVSFLRSMTDVTDRILSQVPSVLSEI
;
A
#
# COMPACT_ATOMS: atom_id res chain seq x y z
N MET A 1 -43.71 24.52 -8.67
CA MET A 1 -43.53 24.25 -7.22
C MET A 1 -43.04 22.84 -6.93
N LYS A 2 -43.68 21.75 -7.41
CA LYS A 2 -43.24 20.37 -7.15
C LYS A 2 -41.80 20.06 -7.61
N LYS A 3 -41.40 20.55 -8.80
CA LYS A 3 -40.02 20.39 -9.32
C LYS A 3 -38.97 21.13 -8.49
N LEU A 4 -39.31 22.32 -7.97
CA LEU A 4 -38.40 23.12 -7.13
C LEU A 4 -38.21 22.47 -5.75
N GLY A 5 -39.29 21.96 -5.16
CA GLY A 5 -39.21 21.19 -3.91
C GLY A 5 -38.38 19.91 -4.04
N MET A 6 -38.49 19.22 -5.19
CA MET A 6 -37.70 18.02 -5.47
C MET A 6 -36.20 18.33 -5.64
N VAL A 7 -35.84 19.43 -6.31
CA VAL A 7 -34.44 19.86 -6.44
C VAL A 7 -33.85 20.25 -5.08
N VAL A 8 -34.59 20.99 -4.26
CA VAL A 8 -34.15 21.36 -2.90
C VAL A 8 -33.97 20.13 -2.02
N ALA A 9 -34.86 19.13 -2.11
CA ALA A 9 -34.75 17.88 -1.37
C ALA A 9 -33.51 17.06 -1.78
N ILE A 10 -33.21 16.96 -3.08
CA ILE A 10 -32.00 16.28 -3.58
C ILE A 10 -30.74 17.02 -3.12
N PHE A 11 -30.74 18.36 -3.15
CA PHE A 11 -29.61 19.16 -2.70
C PHE A 11 -29.35 18.99 -1.19
N LEU A 12 -30.40 18.97 -0.37
CA LEU A 12 -30.30 18.70 1.07
C LEU A 12 -29.82 17.28 1.38
N ALA A 13 -30.25 16.29 0.59
CA ALA A 13 -29.79 14.91 0.74
C ALA A 13 -28.30 14.74 0.36
N ALA A 14 -27.83 15.44 -0.68
CA ALA A 14 -26.42 15.41 -1.09
C ALA A 14 -25.47 15.98 -0.03
N LEU A 15 -25.93 16.90 0.83
CA LEU A 15 -25.16 17.45 1.95
C LEU A 15 -24.91 16.44 3.09
N THR A 16 -25.56 15.26 3.05
CA THR A 16 -25.45 14.25 4.11
C THR A 16 -24.56 13.06 3.75
N VAL A 17 -24.03 13.00 2.53
CA VAL A 17 -23.13 11.92 2.11
C VAL A 17 -21.72 12.22 2.64
N LYS A 18 -21.21 11.35 3.52
CA LYS A 18 -19.83 11.39 4.02
C LYS A 18 -19.17 10.04 3.71
N ALA A 19 -17.99 10.09 3.10
CA ALA A 19 -17.15 8.91 2.91
C ALA A 19 -16.05 8.94 3.98
N ASP A 20 -16.10 8.00 4.93
CA ASP A 20 -15.09 7.85 5.97
C ASP A 20 -13.98 6.86 5.58
N GLU A 21 -14.29 5.88 4.73
CA GLU A 21 -13.33 4.88 4.22
C GLU A 21 -12.55 5.42 3.00
N GLY A 22 -11.30 4.98 2.84
CA GLY A 22 -10.50 5.34 1.67
C GLY A 22 -9.06 4.83 1.73
N MET A 23 -8.46 4.63 0.56
CA MET A 23 -7.02 4.42 0.41
C MET A 23 -6.37 5.76 0.03
N TRP A 24 -5.59 6.32 0.94
CA TRP A 24 -5.02 7.65 0.80
C TRP A 24 -3.61 7.59 0.22
N LEU A 25 -3.30 8.53 -0.67
CA LEU A 25 -1.91 8.80 -1.04
C LEU A 25 -1.23 9.46 0.15
N LEU A 26 -0.20 8.82 0.70
CA LEU A 26 0.48 9.34 1.90
C LEU A 26 1.07 10.75 1.70
N LYS A 27 1.52 11.06 0.47
CA LYS A 27 2.04 12.37 0.09
C LYS A 27 0.97 13.48 0.07
N GLU A 28 -0.30 13.11 -0.05
CA GLU A 28 -1.43 14.03 -0.24
C GLU A 28 -2.43 13.97 0.93
N LEU A 29 -1.98 13.58 2.13
CA LEU A 29 -2.82 13.61 3.33
C LEU A 29 -3.22 15.06 3.65
N ASN A 30 -4.52 15.36 3.52
CA ASN A 30 -5.06 16.68 3.79
C ASN A 30 -5.32 16.91 5.29
N SER A 31 -5.63 18.15 5.66
CA SER A 31 -5.87 18.54 7.06
C SER A 31 -7.04 17.81 7.71
N GLU A 32 -8.07 17.43 6.94
CA GLU A 32 -9.24 16.71 7.45
C GLU A 32 -8.88 15.26 7.78
N SER A 33 -8.20 14.56 6.88
CA SER A 33 -7.70 13.19 7.09
C SER A 33 -6.77 13.14 8.31
N VAL A 34 -5.85 14.10 8.43
CA VAL A 34 -4.93 14.19 9.58
C VAL A 34 -5.66 14.48 10.88
N ALA A 35 -6.63 15.39 10.88
CA ALA A 35 -7.45 15.67 12.06
C ALA A 35 -8.22 14.41 12.49
N ARG A 36 -8.79 13.68 11.53
CA ARG A 36 -9.51 12.44 11.80
C ARG A 36 -8.60 11.35 12.38
N MET A 37 -7.39 11.17 11.83
CA MET A 37 -6.40 10.24 12.39
C MET A 37 -6.10 10.56 13.86
N LYS A 38 -5.87 11.84 14.18
CA LYS A 38 -5.60 12.29 15.56
C LYS A 38 -6.79 12.07 16.49
N GLU A 39 -8.02 12.35 16.02
CA GLU A 39 -9.25 12.10 16.77
C GLU A 39 -9.40 10.61 17.13
N LEU A 40 -8.99 9.72 16.21
CA LEU A 40 -8.98 8.27 16.41
C LEU A 40 -7.81 7.76 17.27
N GLY A 41 -6.96 8.65 17.80
CA GLY A 41 -5.87 8.31 18.72
C GLY A 41 -4.52 8.06 18.03
N PHE A 42 -4.35 8.44 16.76
CA PHE A 42 -3.06 8.36 16.10
C PHE A 42 -2.06 9.36 16.71
N THR A 43 -0.96 8.84 17.26
CA THR A 43 0.07 9.64 17.97
C THR A 43 1.38 9.78 17.21
N PHE A 44 1.62 8.97 16.18
CA PHE A 44 2.86 9.02 15.42
C PHE A 44 2.94 10.32 14.58
N PRO A 45 4.13 10.92 14.39
CA PRO A 45 4.26 12.14 13.61
C PRO A 45 3.85 11.91 12.14
N VAL A 46 2.91 12.73 11.65
CA VAL A 46 2.34 12.57 10.30
C VAL A 46 3.38 12.87 9.21
N ASP A 47 4.26 13.83 9.46
CA ASP A 47 5.41 14.16 8.60
C ASP A 47 6.42 13.01 8.48
N GLN A 48 6.44 12.09 9.45
CA GLN A 48 7.28 10.88 9.38
C GLN A 48 6.58 9.68 8.73
N LEU A 49 5.32 9.80 8.28
CA LEU A 49 4.68 8.74 7.50
C LEU A 49 5.26 8.64 6.10
N TYR A 50 5.57 9.79 5.49
CA TYR A 50 6.15 9.89 4.16
C TYR A 50 7.05 11.13 4.08
N ASP A 51 8.34 10.90 3.84
CA ASP A 51 9.33 11.94 3.52
C ASP A 51 10.23 11.43 2.39
N GLU A 52 10.49 12.25 1.37
CA GLU A 52 11.33 11.87 0.23
C GLU A 52 12.82 12.05 0.48
N ASN A 53 13.18 12.89 1.44
CA ASN A 53 14.54 13.32 1.73
C ASN A 53 15.09 12.69 3.02
N ASN A 54 14.21 12.41 3.98
CA ASN A 54 14.56 11.83 5.27
C ASN A 54 13.95 10.42 5.44
N PRO A 55 14.53 9.58 6.32
CA PRO A 55 13.91 8.32 6.70
C PRO A 55 12.49 8.52 7.24
N SER A 56 11.54 7.73 6.74
CA SER A 56 10.13 7.75 7.14
C SER A 56 9.53 6.35 7.17
N LEU A 57 8.31 6.20 7.66
CA LEU A 57 7.64 4.90 7.77
C LEU A 57 7.50 4.20 6.41
N LYS A 58 7.36 4.96 5.31
CA LYS A 58 7.31 4.40 3.95
C LYS A 58 8.52 3.50 3.64
N ASP A 59 9.68 3.79 4.20
CA ASP A 59 10.93 3.09 3.90
C ASP A 59 10.99 1.69 4.51
N ALA A 60 10.10 1.41 5.47
CA ALA A 60 9.95 0.07 6.04
C ALA A 60 8.86 -0.75 5.33
N VAL A 61 7.93 -0.12 4.59
CA VAL A 61 6.80 -0.81 3.94
C VAL A 61 7.14 -1.14 2.50
N VAL A 62 7.02 -2.41 2.12
CA VAL A 62 7.47 -2.92 0.83
C VAL A 62 6.35 -3.55 0.02
N ILE A 63 6.50 -3.51 -1.30
CA ILE A 63 5.76 -4.40 -2.21
C ILE A 63 6.48 -5.74 -2.25
N PHE A 64 5.77 -6.81 -1.93
CA PHE A 64 6.27 -8.18 -1.89
C PHE A 64 5.67 -9.00 -3.05
N GLY A 65 6.53 -9.48 -3.96
CA GLY A 65 6.13 -10.36 -5.07
C GLY A 65 5.13 -9.75 -6.07
N GLY A 66 4.92 -8.42 -6.05
CA GLY A 66 4.06 -7.69 -6.98
C GLY A 66 2.57 -7.65 -6.64
N GLY A 67 2.12 -8.34 -5.58
CA GLY A 67 0.70 -8.39 -5.20
C GLY A 67 0.42 -8.37 -3.69
N CYS A 68 1.46 -8.39 -2.86
CA CYS A 68 1.35 -8.35 -1.41
C CYS A 68 2.14 -7.18 -0.82
N THR A 69 1.92 -6.94 0.47
CA THR A 69 2.71 -6.01 1.29
C THR A 69 3.64 -6.80 2.21
N GLY A 70 4.81 -6.23 2.49
CA GLY A 70 5.67 -6.67 3.59
C GLY A 70 6.13 -5.48 4.43
N VAL A 71 6.78 -5.77 5.55
CA VAL A 71 7.40 -4.77 6.41
C VAL A 71 8.81 -5.20 6.83
N ALA A 72 9.79 -4.34 6.63
CA ALA A 72 11.14 -4.52 7.14
C ALA A 72 11.15 -4.26 8.65
N VAL A 73 11.72 -5.19 9.42
CA VAL A 73 11.68 -5.20 10.89
C VAL A 73 13.07 -5.33 11.54
N SER A 74 14.14 -5.32 10.74
CA SER A 74 15.52 -5.29 11.25
C SER A 74 16.44 -4.49 10.33
N GLU A 75 17.55 -4.01 10.89
CA GLU A 75 18.62 -3.32 10.13
C GLU A 75 19.35 -4.25 9.15
N GLN A 76 19.16 -5.57 9.26
CA GLN A 76 19.75 -6.58 8.39
C GLN A 76 18.78 -7.03 7.27
N GLY A 77 17.61 -6.39 7.14
CA GLY A 77 16.68 -6.65 6.05
C GLY A 77 15.69 -7.80 6.28
N LEU A 78 15.44 -8.19 7.54
CA LEU A 78 14.36 -9.13 7.85
C LEU A 78 13.01 -8.51 7.48
N ILE A 79 12.21 -9.22 6.68
CA ILE A 79 10.89 -8.76 6.22
C ILE A 79 9.81 -9.72 6.73
N PHE A 80 8.77 -9.15 7.32
CA PHE A 80 7.55 -9.87 7.64
C PHE A 80 6.49 -9.67 6.55
N THR A 81 5.80 -10.75 6.20
CA THR A 81 4.62 -10.75 5.33
C THR A 81 3.69 -11.90 5.77
N ASN A 82 2.55 -12.06 5.11
CA ASN A 82 1.64 -13.15 5.41
C ASN A 82 2.12 -14.47 4.81
N HIS A 83 1.73 -15.59 5.43
CA HIS A 83 2.02 -16.94 4.93
C HIS A 83 1.55 -17.14 3.48
N HIS A 84 0.34 -16.68 3.14
CA HIS A 84 -0.20 -16.84 1.78
C HIS A 84 0.57 -16.02 0.73
N CYS A 85 1.24 -14.93 1.13
CA CYS A 85 2.10 -14.14 0.24
C CYS A 85 3.42 -14.86 -0.04
N GLY A 86 3.99 -15.55 0.96
CA GLY A 86 5.16 -16.41 0.80
C GLY A 86 4.87 -17.78 0.18
N TYR A 87 3.60 -18.18 0.09
CA TYR A 87 3.17 -19.53 -0.27
C TYR A 87 3.76 -20.02 -1.59
N GLY A 88 3.79 -19.16 -2.62
CA GLY A 88 4.37 -19.52 -3.91
C GLY A 88 5.87 -19.84 -3.84
N ALA A 89 6.63 -19.15 -2.98
CA ALA A 89 8.04 -19.45 -2.74
C ALA A 89 8.21 -20.73 -1.90
N ILE A 90 7.43 -20.85 -0.82
CA ILE A 90 7.46 -22.03 0.07
C ILE A 90 7.15 -23.30 -0.74
N GLN A 91 6.12 -23.26 -1.59
CA GLN A 91 5.70 -24.38 -2.41
C GLN A 91 6.76 -24.79 -3.44
N LYS A 92 7.43 -23.82 -4.10
CA LYS A 92 8.53 -24.11 -5.04
C LYS A 92 9.75 -24.73 -4.38
N LEU A 93 10.04 -24.34 -3.13
CA LEU A 93 11.17 -24.83 -2.36
C LEU A 93 10.88 -26.14 -1.62
N SER A 94 9.60 -26.52 -1.49
CA SER A 94 9.20 -27.78 -0.86
C SER A 94 9.45 -28.96 -1.79
N ALA A 95 9.79 -30.11 -1.21
CA ALA A 95 9.90 -31.39 -1.90
C ALA A 95 9.29 -32.51 -1.04
N VAL A 96 9.26 -33.75 -1.55
CA VAL A 96 8.76 -34.89 -0.78
C VAL A 96 9.66 -35.16 0.43
N GLU A 97 10.96 -34.96 0.27
CA GLU A 97 11.97 -35.15 1.31
C GLU A 97 11.98 -34.02 2.36
N HIS A 98 11.46 -32.84 2.00
CA HIS A 98 11.39 -31.66 2.87
C HIS A 98 10.12 -30.83 2.56
N ASP A 99 9.02 -31.18 3.23
CA ASP A 99 7.71 -30.56 3.01
C ASP A 99 7.52 -29.32 3.89
N TYR A 100 8.05 -28.17 3.42
CA TYR A 100 7.93 -26.90 4.17
C TYR A 100 6.49 -26.37 4.25
N LEU A 101 5.60 -26.79 3.34
CA LEU A 101 4.18 -26.44 3.40
C LEU A 101 3.48 -27.08 4.59
N LYS A 102 3.86 -28.33 4.89
CA LYS A 102 3.28 -29.09 6.00
C LYS A 102 3.98 -28.84 7.32
N ASP A 103 5.31 -28.90 7.32
CA ASP A 103 6.11 -28.94 8.55
C ASP A 103 6.65 -27.56 8.96
N GLY A 104 6.54 -26.57 8.07
CA GLY A 104 7.12 -25.24 8.24
C GLY A 104 8.62 -25.22 8.01
N PHE A 105 9.20 -24.01 8.08
CA PHE A 105 10.62 -23.81 7.89
C PHE A 105 11.13 -22.69 8.80
N VAL A 106 12.29 -22.90 9.43
CA VAL A 106 13.00 -21.89 10.23
C VAL A 106 14.50 -22.07 10.01
N ALA A 107 15.14 -21.09 9.38
CA ALA A 107 16.60 -21.04 9.27
C ALA A 107 17.23 -20.74 10.65
N LYS A 108 18.23 -21.52 11.09
CA LYS A 108 18.93 -21.26 12.36
C LYS A 108 20.06 -20.25 12.23
N SER A 109 20.48 -19.97 11.00
CA SER A 109 21.51 -19.00 10.65
C SER A 109 21.20 -18.36 9.29
N GLN A 110 21.81 -17.21 8.99
CA GLN A 110 21.64 -16.54 7.69
C GLN A 110 22.08 -17.43 6.50
N GLY A 111 23.07 -18.30 6.71
CA GLY A 111 23.54 -19.23 5.67
C GLY A 111 22.55 -20.36 5.37
N GLU A 112 21.53 -20.56 6.21
CA GLU A 112 20.45 -21.53 5.99
C GLU A 112 19.22 -20.90 5.34
N GLU A 113 19.20 -19.58 5.11
CA GLU A 113 18.09 -18.93 4.40
C GLU A 113 18.01 -19.41 2.95
N LEU A 114 16.80 -19.77 2.50
CA LEU A 114 16.59 -20.35 1.18
C LEU A 114 16.39 -19.26 0.12
N PRO A 115 17.16 -19.25 -0.98
CA PRO A 115 16.93 -18.34 -2.08
C PRO A 115 15.56 -18.59 -2.74
N ALA A 116 14.72 -17.55 -2.79
CA ALA A 116 13.41 -17.61 -3.43
C ALA A 116 13.48 -17.02 -4.86
N ASP A 117 13.89 -17.85 -5.82
CA ASP A 117 14.10 -17.39 -7.20
C ASP A 117 12.85 -16.75 -7.83
N GLY A 118 13.05 -15.54 -8.37
CA GLY A 118 11.99 -14.74 -8.99
C GLY A 118 11.10 -13.96 -8.01
N LEU A 119 11.29 -14.12 -6.69
CA LEU A 119 10.64 -13.24 -5.72
C LEU A 119 11.36 -11.88 -5.68
N THR A 120 10.61 -10.81 -5.85
CA THR A 120 11.13 -9.44 -5.75
C THR A 120 10.52 -8.71 -4.57
N VAL A 121 11.31 -7.84 -3.94
CA VAL A 121 10.88 -6.87 -2.94
C VAL A 121 11.18 -5.47 -3.46
N SER A 122 10.20 -4.57 -3.44
CA SER A 122 10.36 -3.19 -3.91
C SER A 122 10.05 -2.18 -2.81
N PHE A 123 10.94 -1.20 -2.66
CA PHE A 123 10.79 -0.09 -1.73
C PHE A 123 10.35 1.16 -2.47
N LEU A 124 9.38 1.89 -1.92
CA LEU A 124 8.94 3.16 -2.50
C LEU A 124 9.97 4.25 -2.21
N ARG A 125 10.72 4.67 -3.23
CA ARG A 125 11.69 5.76 -3.10
C ARG A 125 11.03 7.14 -3.07
N SER A 126 10.21 7.45 -4.07
CA SER A 126 9.51 8.73 -4.20
C SER A 126 8.28 8.59 -5.09
N MET A 127 7.39 9.59 -5.03
CA MET A 127 6.21 9.72 -5.87
C MET A 127 6.24 11.08 -6.57
N THR A 128 6.01 11.09 -7.87
CA THR A 128 6.00 12.32 -8.67
C THR A 128 4.72 12.36 -9.48
N ASP A 129 3.97 13.46 -9.36
CA ASP A 129 2.86 13.74 -10.26
C ASP A 129 3.41 13.99 -11.66
N VAL A 130 2.96 13.18 -12.60
CA VAL A 130 3.36 13.24 -14.02
C VAL A 130 2.13 13.37 -14.93
N THR A 131 1.00 13.80 -14.37
CA THR A 131 -0.30 13.90 -15.06
C THR A 131 -0.18 14.72 -16.34
N ASP A 132 0.32 15.95 -16.26
CA ASP A 132 0.47 16.83 -17.43
C ASP A 132 1.41 16.23 -18.49
N ARG A 133 2.49 15.58 -18.04
CA ARG A 133 3.45 14.93 -18.94
C ARG A 133 2.77 13.81 -19.73
N ILE A 134 1.97 12.98 -19.08
CA ILE A 134 1.27 11.88 -19.74
C ILE A 134 0.14 12.41 -20.61
N LEU A 135 -0.70 13.31 -20.11
CA LEU A 135 -1.84 13.85 -20.87
C LEU A 135 -1.41 14.56 -22.16
N SER A 136 -0.25 15.23 -22.16
CA SER A 136 0.31 15.85 -23.37
C SER A 136 0.59 14.87 -24.52
N GLN A 137 0.73 13.58 -24.22
CA GLN A 137 1.04 12.52 -25.18
C GLN A 137 -0.20 11.70 -25.58
N VAL A 138 -1.36 11.92 -24.94
CA VAL A 138 -2.59 11.18 -25.24
C VAL A 138 -3.30 11.86 -26.43
N PRO A 139 -3.47 11.18 -27.58
CA PRO A 139 -4.21 11.72 -28.71
C PRO A 139 -5.67 12.02 -28.34
N SER A 140 -6.23 13.11 -28.89
CA SER A 140 -7.60 13.55 -28.59
C SER A 140 -8.71 12.55 -28.96
N VAL A 141 -8.39 11.51 -29.75
CA VAL A 141 -9.34 10.47 -30.16
C VAL A 141 -9.53 9.41 -29.06
N LEU A 142 -8.70 9.40 -28.02
CA LEU A 142 -8.78 8.48 -26.88
C LEU A 142 -9.41 9.10 -25.62
N SER A 143 -9.88 10.36 -25.67
CA SER A 143 -10.40 11.06 -24.48
C SER A 143 -11.80 10.64 -24.05
N GLU A 144 -12.52 9.84 -24.85
CA GLU A 144 -13.88 9.37 -24.56
C GLU A 144 -14.06 7.90 -25.00
N ILE A 145 -13.55 6.96 -24.19
CA ILE A 145 -14.09 5.59 -24.12
C ILE A 145 -14.36 5.27 -22.66
#